data_AF-A0A957RCA0-F1
#
_entry.id   AF-A0A957RCA0-F1
#
_cell.length_a   1.000
_cell.length_b   1.000
_cell.length_c   1.000
_cell.angle_alpha   90.00
_cell.angle_beta   90.00
_cell.angle_gamma   90.00
#
_symmetry.space_group_name_H-M   'P 1'
#
loop_
_entity.id
_entity.type
_entity.pdbx_description
1 polymer ?
#
loop_
_entity_poly.entity_id
_entity_poly.type
_entity_poly.pdbx_seq_one_letter_code
_entity_poly.pdbx_strand_id
1 'polypeptide(L)'
;MQQRILILMSDTGGGHRASAQALKAGFDERYPGRFAIEIIDVITDYLPWPLNQMPKAYPFLSNDAPWLWKLLYGNQTHGLSRTLSQVGSRLAVGRISQAFEQHAPDLIISVHPLMQVVSFLAMAQMQRRIPYVTVVTDLTTAHPLWFHPQVDAVYVASDNTYAMAEHAGLPADRIHLLGLP
;
A
#
# COMPACT_ATOMS: atom_id res chain seq x y z
N MET A 1 15.36 21.99 7.25
CA MET A 1 15.45 20.54 6.99
C MET A 1 14.39 20.18 5.96
N GLN A 2 14.69 19.31 4.99
CA GLN A 2 13.69 18.85 4.02
C GLN A 2 12.63 18.00 4.72
N GLN A 3 11.38 18.14 4.30
CA GLN A 3 10.29 17.26 4.75
C GLN A 3 10.44 15.90 4.08
N ARG A 4 10.28 14.80 4.83
CA ARG A 4 10.49 13.44 4.34
C ARG A 4 9.17 12.80 3.91
N ILE A 5 9.13 12.30 2.68
CA ILE A 5 7.99 11.57 2.13
C ILE A 5 8.42 10.14 1.86
N LEU A 6 7.68 9.18 2.42
CA LEU A 6 7.89 7.76 2.16
C LEU A 6 6.76 7.22 1.29
N ILE A 7 7.09 6.75 0.09
CA ILE A 7 6.15 6.12 -0.84
C ILE A 7 6.24 4.61 -0.67
N LEU A 8 5.12 3.98 -0.30
CA LEU A 8 4.98 2.54 -0.12
C LEU A 8 4.43 1.90 -1.39
N MET A 9 5.18 0.97 -1.96
CA MET A 9 4.77 0.20 -3.14
C MET A 9 5.12 -1.28 -3.00
N SER A 10 4.70 -2.09 -3.98
CA SER A 10 5.25 -3.42 -4.19
C SER A 10 5.16 -3.82 -5.67
N ASP A 11 6.13 -4.61 -6.14
CA ASP A 11 6.23 -5.08 -7.54
C ASP A 11 5.26 -6.24 -7.89
N THR A 12 4.03 -6.18 -7.41
CA THR A 12 2.96 -7.15 -7.70
C THR A 12 2.25 -6.82 -9.02
N GLY A 13 2.99 -6.76 -10.13
CA GLY A 13 2.43 -6.48 -11.47
C GLY A 13 2.83 -5.15 -12.10
N GLY A 14 3.89 -4.50 -11.61
CA GLY A 14 4.61 -3.39 -12.27
C GLY A 14 3.95 -2.00 -12.24
N GLY A 15 2.61 -1.92 -12.25
CA GLY A 15 1.88 -0.63 -12.30
C GLY A 15 2.16 0.30 -11.10
N HIS A 16 2.29 -0.27 -9.90
CA HIS A 16 2.53 0.51 -8.67
C HIS A 16 3.88 1.23 -8.66
N ARG A 17 4.93 0.62 -9.22
CA ARG A 17 6.26 1.23 -9.30
C ARG A 17 6.27 2.44 -10.21
N ALA A 18 5.60 2.36 -11.36
CA ALA A 18 5.47 3.48 -12.29
C ALA A 18 4.79 4.68 -11.62
N SER A 19 3.67 4.47 -10.92
CA SER A 19 2.98 5.53 -10.18
C SER A 19 3.84 6.13 -9.06
N ALA A 20 4.59 5.31 -8.30
CA ALA A 20 5.50 5.82 -7.28
C ALA A 20 6.60 6.72 -7.87
N GLN A 21 7.18 6.31 -9.00
CA GLN A 21 8.21 7.07 -9.71
C GLN A 21 7.66 8.36 -10.32
N ALA A 22 6.46 8.32 -10.91
CA ALA A 22 5.79 9.50 -11.46
C ALA A 22 5.50 10.54 -10.36
N LEU A 23 4.97 10.10 -9.20
CA LEU A 23 4.76 10.98 -8.05
C LEU A 23 6.07 11.63 -7.60
N LYS A 24 7.15 10.84 -7.43
CA LYS A 24 8.46 11.37 -7.05
C LYS A 24 8.96 12.41 -8.06
N ALA A 25 8.89 12.10 -9.36
CA ALA A 25 9.30 13.02 -10.42
C ALA A 25 8.50 14.34 -10.38
N GLY A 26 7.18 14.26 -10.20
CA GLY A 26 6.32 15.44 -10.09
C GLY A 26 6.64 16.32 -8.87
N PHE A 27 6.98 15.72 -7.72
CA PHE A 27 7.46 16.48 -6.57
C PHE A 27 8.81 17.15 -6.83
N ASP A 28 9.76 16.42 -7.41
CA ASP A 28 11.11 16.93 -7.71
C ASP A 28 11.05 18.09 -8.71
N GLU A 29 10.16 18.01 -9.71
CA GLU A 29 9.93 19.07 -10.70
C GLU A 29 9.25 20.30 -10.08
N ARG A 30 8.17 20.10 -9.32
CA ARG A 30 7.34 21.21 -8.83
C ARG A 30 7.87 21.87 -7.56
N TYR A 31 8.64 21.14 -6.77
CA TYR A 31 9.19 21.61 -5.50
C TYR A 31 10.67 21.24 -5.31
N PRO A 32 11.57 21.74 -6.18
CA PRO A 32 12.98 21.34 -6.17
C PRO A 32 13.64 21.53 -4.80
N GLY A 33 14.23 20.46 -4.26
CA GLY A 33 14.98 20.49 -3.00
C GLY A 33 14.15 20.73 -1.74
N ARG A 34 12.81 20.73 -1.82
CA ARG A 34 11.92 20.90 -0.66
C ARG A 34 11.68 19.60 0.11
N PHE A 35 11.55 18.49 -0.63
CA PHE A 35 11.19 17.18 -0.08
C PHE A 35 12.30 16.16 -0.30
N ALA A 36 12.55 15.34 0.71
CA ALA A 36 13.34 14.11 0.58
C ALA A 36 12.37 12.95 0.39
N ILE A 37 12.38 12.34 -0.81
CA ILE A 37 11.38 11.33 -1.19
C ILE A 37 12.06 9.98 -1.38
N GLU A 38 11.61 8.99 -0.63
CA GLU A 38 12.07 7.60 -0.71
C GLU A 38 10.92 6.69 -1.15
N ILE A 39 11.22 5.72 -2.01
CA ILE A 39 10.26 4.70 -2.47
C ILE A 39 10.76 3.36 -1.97
N ILE A 40 9.92 2.60 -1.25
CA ILE A 40 10.27 1.28 -0.73
C ILE A 40 9.32 0.20 -1.22
N ASP A 41 9.85 -0.99 -1.55
CA ASP A 41 9.03 -2.17 -1.81
C ASP A 41 8.80 -2.89 -0.48
N VAL A 42 7.67 -2.61 0.17
CA VAL A 42 7.41 -3.10 1.52
C VAL A 42 7.39 -4.63 1.59
N ILE A 43 6.92 -5.29 0.52
CA ILE A 43 6.84 -6.76 0.51
C ILE A 43 8.23 -7.35 0.32
N THR A 44 8.99 -6.86 -0.65
CA THR A 44 10.33 -7.38 -0.97
C THR A 44 11.36 -7.05 0.11
N ASP A 45 11.36 -5.82 0.61
CA ASP A 45 12.44 -5.29 1.45
C ASP A 45 12.22 -5.63 2.94
N TYR A 46 10.97 -5.74 3.39
CA TYR A 46 10.64 -5.81 4.82
C TYR A 46 10.00 -7.11 5.28
N LEU A 47 9.29 -7.86 4.41
CA LEU A 47 8.69 -9.13 4.84
C LEU A 47 9.73 -10.27 4.91
N PRO A 48 9.55 -11.24 5.82
CA PRO A 48 10.43 -12.40 5.88
C PRO A 48 10.16 -13.37 4.72
N TRP A 49 11.14 -14.22 4.41
CA TRP A 49 10.90 -15.37 3.55
C TRP A 49 9.83 -16.29 4.16
N PRO A 50 8.89 -16.86 3.36
CA PRO A 50 8.78 -16.77 1.91
C PRO A 50 7.93 -15.59 1.39
N LEU A 51 7.34 -14.77 2.27
CA LEU A 51 6.42 -13.69 1.88
C LEU A 51 7.08 -12.64 0.97
N ASN A 52 8.37 -12.35 1.16
CA ASN A 52 9.11 -11.45 0.28
C ASN A 52 9.33 -11.98 -1.14
N GLN A 53 9.06 -13.26 -1.42
CA GLN A 53 9.10 -13.81 -2.78
C GLN A 53 7.75 -13.70 -3.49
N MET A 54 6.67 -13.29 -2.79
CA MET A 54 5.35 -13.17 -3.40
C MET A 54 5.31 -12.27 -4.64
N PRO A 55 5.98 -11.09 -4.68
CA PRO A 55 5.96 -10.25 -5.88
C PRO A 55 6.57 -10.96 -7.09
N LYS A 56 7.62 -11.77 -6.88
CA LYS A 56 8.28 -12.55 -7.94
C LYS A 56 7.45 -13.75 -8.40
N ALA A 57 6.70 -14.37 -7.49
CA ALA A 57 5.82 -15.50 -7.80
C ALA A 57 4.49 -15.04 -8.43
N TYR A 58 4.09 -13.78 -8.23
CA TYR A 58 2.79 -13.26 -8.64
C TYR A 58 2.54 -13.34 -10.16
N PRO A 59 3.46 -12.96 -11.06
CA PRO A 59 3.25 -13.10 -12.51
C PRO A 59 2.96 -14.54 -12.93
N PHE A 60 3.70 -15.50 -12.40
CA PHE A 60 3.53 -16.93 -12.70
C PHE A 60 2.19 -17.46 -12.15
N LEU A 61 1.84 -17.12 -10.91
CA LEU A 61 0.59 -17.56 -10.30
C LEU A 61 -0.66 -16.95 -10.98
N SER A 62 -0.57 -15.68 -11.39
CA SER A 62 -1.65 -14.96 -12.05
C SER A 62 -1.84 -15.40 -13.50
N ASN A 63 -0.75 -15.55 -14.25
CA ASN A 63 -0.83 -15.78 -15.70
C ASN A 63 -0.83 -17.28 -16.06
N ASP A 64 -0.05 -18.09 -15.35
CA ASP A 64 0.26 -19.46 -15.79
C ASP A 64 -0.37 -20.54 -14.89
N ALA A 65 -0.78 -20.22 -13.66
CA ALA A 65 -1.37 -21.20 -12.74
C ALA A 65 -2.56 -20.68 -11.88
N PRO A 66 -3.68 -20.23 -12.50
CA PRO A 66 -4.87 -19.78 -11.74
C PRO A 66 -5.49 -20.85 -10.83
N TRP A 67 -5.37 -22.13 -11.21
CA TRP A 67 -5.83 -23.27 -10.40
C TRP A 67 -5.00 -23.44 -9.12
N LEU A 68 -3.70 -23.14 -9.17
CA LEU A 68 -2.80 -23.18 -8.02
C LEU A 68 -3.12 -22.02 -7.07
N TRP A 69 -3.40 -20.83 -7.60
CA TRP A 69 -3.91 -19.71 -6.81
C TRP A 69 -5.21 -20.08 -6.08
N LYS A 70 -6.16 -20.71 -6.79
CA LYS A 70 -7.43 -21.18 -6.20
C LYS A 70 -7.22 -22.30 -5.18
N LEU A 71 -6.21 -23.16 -5.32
CA LEU A 71 -5.89 -24.21 -4.36
C LEU A 71 -5.22 -23.64 -3.09
N LEU A 72 -4.31 -22.67 -3.25
CA LEU A 72 -3.59 -22.01 -2.15
C LEU A 72 -4.51 -21.12 -1.30
N TYR A 73 -5.48 -20.45 -1.93
CA TYR A 73 -6.36 -19.49 -1.25
C TYR A 73 -7.82 -19.94 -1.11
N GLY A 74 -8.27 -20.97 -1.84
CA GLY A 74 -9.68 -21.39 -1.88
C GLY A 74 -10.13 -22.32 -0.76
N ASN A 75 -9.21 -22.92 -0.01
CA ASN A 75 -9.51 -23.76 1.16
C ASN A 75 -8.88 -23.18 2.43
N GLN A 76 -9.34 -22.00 2.87
CA GLN A 76 -9.01 -21.50 4.19
C GLN A 76 -9.80 -22.26 5.26
N THR A 77 -9.29 -23.41 5.69
CA THR A 77 -9.80 -24.13 6.87
C THR A 77 -9.53 -23.30 8.15
N HIS A 78 -10.58 -23.16 8.97
CA HIS A 78 -10.82 -22.05 9.92
C HIS A 78 -9.92 -21.91 11.16
N GLY A 79 -8.88 -22.73 11.35
CA GLY A 79 -8.05 -22.71 12.58
C GLY A 79 -6.58 -22.34 12.36
N LEU A 80 -5.85 -23.17 11.60
CA LEU A 80 -4.40 -23.05 11.42
C LEU A 80 -4.02 -21.85 10.54
N SER A 81 -4.82 -21.58 9.51
CA SER A 81 -4.68 -20.42 8.61
C SER A 81 -4.80 -19.10 9.36
N ARG A 82 -5.71 -19.01 10.34
CA ARG A 82 -5.94 -17.82 11.15
C ARG A 82 -4.75 -17.51 12.05
N THR A 83 -4.16 -18.50 12.70
CA THR A 83 -2.98 -18.32 13.56
C THR A 83 -1.75 -17.94 12.74
N LEU A 84 -1.52 -18.60 11.59
CA LEU A 84 -0.42 -18.26 10.68
C LEU A 84 -0.59 -16.86 10.08
N SER A 85 -1.82 -16.48 9.71
CA SER A 85 -2.16 -15.13 9.26
C SER A 85 -1.92 -14.09 10.35
N GLN A 86 -2.29 -14.39 11.61
CA GLN A 86 -2.03 -13.50 12.74
C GLN A 86 -0.53 -13.32 13.02
N VAL A 87 0.26 -14.39 13.00
CA VAL A 87 1.71 -14.31 13.19
C VAL A 87 2.37 -13.56 12.03
N GLY A 88 2.01 -13.88 10.78
CA GLY A 88 2.47 -13.18 9.59
C GLY A 88 2.14 -11.68 9.64
N SER A 89 0.93 -11.33 10.08
CA SER A 89 0.51 -9.94 10.24
C SER A 89 1.32 -9.20 11.31
N ARG A 90 1.60 -9.83 12.47
CA ARG A 90 2.42 -9.22 13.53
C ARG A 90 3.86 -8.99 13.09
N LEU A 91 4.45 -9.95 12.37
CA LEU A 91 5.80 -9.79 11.81
C LEU A 91 5.84 -8.67 10.76
N ALA A 92 4.86 -8.61 9.87
CA ALA A 92 4.75 -7.53 8.89
C ALA A 92 4.62 -6.17 9.58
N VAL A 93 3.76 -6.06 10.59
CA VAL A 93 3.59 -4.84 11.39
C VAL A 93 4.90 -4.42 12.04
N GLY A 94 5.60 -5.33 12.72
CA GLY A 94 6.88 -5.00 13.35
C GLY A 94 7.94 -4.50 12.36
N ARG A 95 7.99 -5.08 11.16
CA ARG A 95 8.94 -4.67 10.12
C ARG A 95 8.59 -3.33 9.49
N ILE A 96 7.31 -3.06 9.30
CA ILE A 96 6.84 -1.75 8.82
C ILE A 96 7.06 -0.67 9.89
N SER A 97 6.84 -0.99 11.16
CA SER A 97 7.18 -0.08 12.26
C SER A 97 8.67 0.28 12.23
N GLN A 98 9.55 -0.72 12.06
CA GLN A 98 10.99 -0.49 11.91
C GLN A 98 11.30 0.39 10.68
N ALA A 99 10.63 0.18 9.55
CA ALA A 99 10.79 1.04 8.37
C ALA A 99 10.40 2.50 8.69
N PHE A 100 9.26 2.72 9.35
CA PHE A 100 8.80 4.06 9.72
C PHE A 100 9.71 4.76 10.74
N GLU A 101 10.34 4.00 11.65
CA GLU A 101 11.37 4.53 12.56
C GLU A 101 12.65 4.91 11.81
N GLN A 102 13.12 4.05 10.90
CA GLN A 102 14.35 4.26 10.12
C GLN A 102 14.26 5.46 9.19
N HIS A 103 13.18 5.56 8.41
CA HIS A 103 12.98 6.64 7.44
C HIS A 103 12.43 7.91 8.11
N ALA A 104 11.80 7.78 9.28
CA ALA A 104 11.17 8.86 10.03
C ALA A 104 10.38 9.84 9.14
N PRO A 105 9.37 9.37 8.37
CA PRO A 105 8.66 10.20 7.42
C PRO A 105 7.73 11.22 8.10
N ASP A 106 7.56 12.35 7.42
CA ASP A 106 6.57 13.38 7.74
C ASP A 106 5.24 13.12 7.00
N LEU A 107 5.29 12.38 5.89
CA LEU A 107 4.14 11.95 5.09
C LEU A 107 4.39 10.54 4.53
N ILE A 108 3.36 9.71 4.55
CA ILE A 108 3.33 8.43 3.86
C ILE A 108 2.37 8.51 2.68
N ILE A 109 2.80 8.02 1.52
CA ILE A 109 1.95 7.84 0.35
C ILE A 109 1.93 6.35 -0.01
N SER A 110 0.76 5.73 0.02
CA SER A 110 0.59 4.35 -0.46
C SER A 110 0.09 4.34 -1.89
N VAL A 111 0.79 3.60 -2.75
CA VAL A 111 0.36 3.27 -4.10
C VAL A 111 0.05 1.78 -4.26
N HIS A 112 -0.28 1.09 -3.17
CA HIS A 112 -0.58 -0.35 -3.20
C HIS A 112 -1.72 -0.71 -2.21
N PRO A 113 -2.68 -1.58 -2.56
CA PRO A 113 -3.88 -1.85 -1.75
C PRO A 113 -3.64 -2.64 -0.46
N LEU A 114 -2.51 -3.33 -0.32
CA LEU A 114 -2.18 -4.09 0.89
C LEU A 114 -1.48 -3.27 1.99
N MET A 115 -1.17 -1.99 1.74
CA MET A 115 -0.34 -1.21 2.65
C MET A 115 -1.12 -0.52 3.76
N GLN A 116 -2.40 -0.24 3.54
CA GLN A 116 -3.23 0.61 4.40
C GLN A 116 -3.33 0.02 5.80
N VAL A 117 -3.96 -1.15 5.93
CA VAL A 117 -4.20 -1.81 7.23
C VAL A 117 -2.90 -2.02 8.00
N VAL A 118 -1.87 -2.56 7.34
CA VAL A 118 -0.60 -2.89 8.01
C VAL A 118 0.15 -1.62 8.45
N SER A 119 0.06 -0.53 7.70
CA SER A 119 0.63 0.76 8.08
C SER A 119 -0.07 1.37 9.29
N PHE A 120 -1.39 1.30 9.36
CA PHE A 120 -2.14 1.80 10.52
C PHE A 120 -1.89 0.97 11.77
N LEU A 121 -1.76 -0.35 11.64
CA LEU A 121 -1.36 -1.22 12.75
C LEU A 121 0.08 -0.90 13.22
N ALA A 122 1.01 -0.62 12.30
CA ALA A 122 2.38 -0.20 12.64
C ALA A 122 2.39 1.14 13.39
N MET A 123 1.68 2.14 12.87
CA MET A 123 1.52 3.44 13.53
C MET A 123 0.88 3.32 14.92
N ALA A 124 -0.12 2.45 15.08
CA ALA A 124 -0.73 2.17 16.38
C ALA A 124 0.28 1.52 17.36
N GLN A 125 1.06 0.54 16.89
CA GLN A 125 2.11 -0.11 17.71
C GLN A 125 3.18 0.89 18.15
N MET A 126 3.58 1.80 17.25
CA MET A 126 4.55 2.86 17.53
C MET A 126 3.97 4.00 18.37
N GLN A 127 2.66 4.01 18.61
CA GLN A 127 1.93 5.13 19.22
C GLN A 127 2.22 6.47 18.52
N ARG A 128 2.40 6.44 17.19
CA ARG A 128 2.77 7.59 16.36
C ARG A 128 1.87 7.67 15.15
N ARG A 129 1.14 8.77 15.00
CA ARG A 129 0.37 9.07 13.77
C ARG A 129 1.25 9.85 12.80
N ILE A 130 1.33 9.36 11.57
CA ILE A 130 2.00 10.01 10.44
C ILE A 130 0.94 10.28 9.38
N PRO A 131 0.83 11.48 8.81
CA PRO A 131 -0.05 11.76 7.68
C PRO A 131 0.04 10.66 6.61
N TYR A 132 -1.10 10.16 6.16
CA TYR A 132 -1.21 8.98 5.31
C TYR A 132 -2.17 9.22 4.15
N VAL A 133 -1.61 9.22 2.95
CA VAL A 133 -2.32 9.40 1.69
C VAL A 133 -2.35 8.07 0.94
N THR A 134 -3.47 7.78 0.30
CA THR A 134 -3.58 6.67 -0.65
C THR A 134 -3.76 7.20 -2.06
N VAL A 135 -3.01 6.66 -3.02
CA VAL A 135 -3.21 6.92 -4.45
C VAL A 135 -3.60 5.59 -5.09
N VAL A 136 -4.87 5.50 -5.49
CA VAL A 136 -5.44 4.28 -6.09
C VAL A 136 -4.93 4.16 -7.51
N THR A 137 -4.24 3.07 -7.81
CA THR A 137 -3.70 2.80 -9.16
C THR A 137 -4.63 1.94 -10.01
N ASP A 138 -5.74 1.45 -9.45
CA ASP A 138 -6.77 0.70 -10.17
C ASP A 138 -7.67 1.68 -10.92
N LEU A 139 -7.82 1.52 -12.24
CA LEU A 139 -8.53 2.52 -13.08
C LEU A 139 -10.05 2.48 -12.94
N THR A 140 -10.64 1.28 -12.94
CA THR A 140 -12.10 1.12 -12.99
C THR A 140 -12.62 0.41 -11.75
N THR A 141 -12.19 -0.83 -11.49
CA THR A 141 -12.67 -1.61 -10.35
C THR A 141 -11.55 -1.73 -9.33
N ALA A 142 -11.61 -0.92 -8.28
CA ALA A 142 -10.60 -0.92 -7.22
C ALA A 142 -10.81 -2.07 -6.24
N HIS A 143 -9.72 -2.68 -5.78
CA HIS A 143 -9.83 -3.62 -4.66
C HIS A 143 -10.30 -2.89 -3.37
N PRO A 144 -11.24 -3.43 -2.58
CA PRO A 144 -11.74 -2.76 -1.37
C PRO A 144 -10.68 -2.35 -0.35
N LEU A 145 -9.55 -3.06 -0.32
CA LEU A 145 -8.43 -2.77 0.60
C LEU A 145 -7.74 -1.42 0.37
N TRP A 146 -7.97 -0.78 -0.78
CA TRP A 146 -7.53 0.60 -1.01
C TRP A 146 -8.15 1.59 -0.02
N PHE A 147 -9.37 1.33 0.44
CA PHE A 147 -10.15 2.29 1.20
C PHE A 147 -10.09 1.98 2.69
N HIS A 148 -9.48 2.88 3.46
CA HIS A 148 -9.33 2.73 4.90
C HIS A 148 -9.77 4.00 5.62
N PRO A 149 -10.61 3.94 6.68
CA PRO A 149 -11.25 5.12 7.27
C PRO A 149 -10.27 6.11 7.93
N GLN A 150 -9.05 5.64 8.25
CA GLN A 150 -8.03 6.47 8.92
C GLN A 150 -7.12 7.23 7.95
N VAL A 151 -7.28 7.10 6.63
CA VAL A 151 -6.51 7.90 5.65
C VAL A 151 -6.88 9.37 5.74
N ASP A 152 -5.89 10.23 5.51
CA ASP A 152 -6.10 11.67 5.47
C ASP A 152 -6.64 12.12 4.10
N ALA A 153 -6.21 11.45 3.03
CA ALA A 153 -6.73 11.66 1.68
C ALA A 153 -6.60 10.38 0.84
N VAL A 154 -7.53 10.21 -0.10
CA VAL A 154 -7.47 9.21 -1.15
C VAL A 154 -7.60 9.88 -2.51
N TYR A 155 -6.68 9.54 -3.42
CA TYR A 155 -6.70 10.00 -4.81
C TYR A 155 -7.14 8.84 -5.69
N VAL A 156 -8.13 9.10 -6.54
CA VAL A 156 -8.77 8.10 -7.39
C VAL A 156 -8.75 8.55 -8.86
N ALA A 157 -8.84 7.59 -9.78
CA ALA A 157 -8.66 7.83 -11.20
C ALA A 157 -9.98 7.98 -12.00
N SER A 158 -11.11 7.58 -11.44
CA SER A 158 -12.40 7.57 -12.13
C SER A 158 -13.60 7.79 -11.21
N ASP A 159 -14.74 8.19 -11.76
CA ASP A 159 -16.00 8.31 -11.03
C ASP A 159 -16.41 6.99 -10.36
N ASN A 160 -16.09 5.86 -10.98
CA ASN A 160 -16.39 4.55 -10.39
C ASN A 160 -15.55 4.30 -9.13
N THR A 161 -14.25 4.59 -9.18
CA THR A 161 -13.38 4.45 -7.99
C THR A 161 -13.68 5.49 -6.91
N TYR A 162 -14.20 6.67 -7.29
CA TYR A 162 -14.76 7.65 -6.36
C TYR A 162 -15.99 7.10 -5.62
N ALA A 163 -16.99 6.59 -6.36
CA ALA A 163 -18.19 6.00 -5.77
C ALA A 163 -17.87 4.79 -4.87
N MET A 164 -16.85 4.00 -5.21
CA MET A 164 -16.38 2.91 -4.35
C MET A 164 -15.77 3.43 -3.03
N ALA A 165 -15.02 4.53 -3.06
CA ALA A 165 -14.48 5.16 -1.86
C ALA A 165 -15.61 5.71 -0.96
N GLU A 166 -16.62 6.36 -1.55
CA GLU A 166 -17.81 6.82 -0.82
C GLU A 166 -18.57 5.65 -0.20
N HIS A 167 -18.78 4.56 -0.95
CA HIS A 167 -19.46 3.36 -0.46
C HIS A 167 -18.67 2.66 0.66
N ALA A 168 -17.33 2.77 0.65
CA ALA A 168 -16.47 2.34 1.74
C ALA A 168 -16.55 3.25 2.98
N GLY A 169 -17.33 4.33 2.93
CA GLY A 169 -17.59 5.25 4.04
C GLY A 169 -16.55 6.36 4.19
N LEU A 170 -15.74 6.64 3.16
CA LEU A 170 -14.82 7.76 3.19
C LEU A 170 -15.58 9.09 3.05
N PRO A 171 -15.25 10.11 3.87
CA PRO A 171 -15.80 11.45 3.72
C PRO A 171 -15.45 12.05 2.36
N ALA A 172 -16.40 12.72 1.70
CA ALA A 172 -16.20 13.30 0.37
C ALA A 172 -15.05 14.33 0.32
N ASP A 173 -14.78 15.04 1.40
CA ASP A 173 -13.67 16.00 1.53
C ASP A 173 -12.27 15.33 1.55
N ARG A 174 -12.21 14.01 1.72
CA ARG A 174 -10.97 13.21 1.65
C ARG A 174 -10.80 12.48 0.33
N ILE A 175 -11.79 12.50 -0.56
CA ILE A 175 -11.74 11.79 -1.84
C ILE A 175 -11.46 12.79 -2.97
N HIS A 176 -10.37 12.58 -3.70
CA HIS A 176 -9.93 13.48 -4.76
C HIS A 176 -9.86 12.74 -6.10
N LEU A 177 -10.70 13.15 -7.04
CA LEU A 177 -10.69 12.65 -8.42
C LEU A 177 -9.68 13.46 -9.26
N LEU A 178 -8.44 12.99 -9.36
CA LEU A 178 -7.36 13.67 -10.08
C LEU A 178 -6.73 12.84 -11.21
N GLY A 179 -7.18 11.60 -11.40
CA GLY A 179 -6.57 10.70 -12.39
C GLY A 179 -5.42 9.87 -11.81
N LEU A 180 -4.78 9.09 -12.68
CA LEU A 180 -3.57 8.35 -12.37
C LEU A 180 -2.34 9.26 -12.56
N PRO A 181 -1.35 9.25 -11.65
CA PRO A 181 -0.10 9.97 -11.82
C PRO A 181 0.80 9.37 -12.90
#